data_AF-A0A2D5ID39-F1
#
_entry.id   AF-A0A2D5ID39-F1
#
_cell.length_a   1.000
_cell.length_b   1.000
_cell.length_c   1.000
_cell.angle_alpha   90.00
_cell.angle_beta   90.00
_cell.angle_gamma   90.00
#
_symmetry.space_group_name_H-M   'P 1'
#
loop_
_entity.id
_entity.type
_entity.pdbx_description
1 polymer ?
#
loop_
_entity_poly.entity_id
_entity_poly.type
_entity_poly.pdbx_seq_one_letter_code
_entity_poly.pdbx_strand_id
1 'polypeptide(L)'
;MNLKTHIAEAKNTHMTHIEDMVIDGGVDGARSAIFALRDLRDMLAGNSSDSKAVTVKWDGAPAVFAGIDPSDGKFFVAKKGIFNKNPKVYKSVKDVRADTKGDLAKKLVVAFQEFKKLGIKKGVYQGDIMFTKTDLKKATIDGKKYVTFHPNTIVYAIPIEAATEIQRAKIG
;
A
#
# COMPACT_ATOMS: atom_id res chain seq x y z
N MET A 1 21.33 14.07 24.66
CA MET A 1 21.83 14.05 23.26
C MET A 1 20.64 13.78 22.35
N ASN A 2 20.27 14.75 21.52
CA ASN A 2 19.04 14.71 20.71
C ASN A 2 19.37 14.12 19.34
N LEU A 3 18.94 12.87 19.07
CA LEU A 3 19.18 12.17 17.81
C LEU A 3 18.50 12.82 16.58
N LYS A 4 17.79 13.95 16.74
CA LYS A 4 17.18 14.69 15.62
C LYS A 4 18.15 15.53 14.79
N THR A 5 19.40 15.73 15.22
CA THR A 5 20.31 16.70 14.59
C THR A 5 21.34 16.13 13.63
N HIS A 6 21.39 14.81 13.39
CA HIS A 6 22.51 14.23 12.62
C HIS A 6 22.15 13.48 11.34
N ILE A 7 20.88 13.37 10.97
CA ILE A 7 20.48 13.05 9.59
C ILE A 7 19.22 13.88 9.31
N ALA A 8 19.37 14.96 8.54
CA ALA A 8 18.23 15.59 7.88
C ALA A 8 17.82 14.66 6.73
N GLU A 9 17.13 13.57 7.05
CA GLU A 9 16.32 12.88 6.06
C GLU A 9 15.29 13.91 5.58
N ALA A 10 15.44 14.35 4.34
CA ALA A 10 14.35 15.01 3.64
C ALA A 10 13.19 14.03 3.69
N LYS A 11 12.25 14.29 4.60
CA LYS A 11 11.07 13.48 4.79
C LYS A 11 10.26 13.67 3.51
N ASN A 12 10.52 12.86 2.49
CA ASN A 12 9.85 12.96 1.21
C ASN A 12 8.43 12.42 1.42
N THR A 13 7.56 13.26 2.00
CA THR A 13 6.15 12.93 2.29
C THR A 13 5.34 12.78 1.01
N HIS A 14 5.92 13.18 -0.12
CA HIS A 14 5.40 13.00 -1.47
C HIS A 14 6.46 12.27 -2.28
N MET A 15 6.13 11.11 -2.86
CA MET A 15 6.98 10.62 -3.95
C MET A 15 6.84 11.58 -5.12
N THR A 16 7.96 12.17 -5.53
CA THR A 16 8.03 13.09 -6.68
C THR A 16 7.58 12.34 -7.93
N HIS A 17 6.49 12.78 -8.55
CA HIS A 17 6.07 12.23 -9.82
C HIS A 17 6.89 12.84 -10.96
N ILE A 18 6.83 12.20 -12.12
CA ILE A 18 7.59 12.67 -13.28
C ILE A 18 7.06 13.99 -13.82
N GLU A 19 5.75 14.21 -13.71
CA GLU A 19 5.08 15.45 -14.04
C GLU A 19 5.44 16.59 -13.09
N ASP A 20 5.65 16.30 -11.80
CA ASP A 20 6.04 17.30 -10.80
C ASP A 20 7.39 17.91 -11.19
N MET A 21 8.32 17.11 -11.73
CA MET A 21 9.60 17.62 -12.23
C MET A 21 9.41 18.66 -13.35
N VAL A 22 8.44 18.47 -14.25
CA VAL A 22 8.17 19.42 -15.34
C VAL A 22 7.57 20.72 -14.80
N ILE A 23 6.61 20.61 -13.86
CA ILE A 23 5.88 21.75 -13.32
C ILE A 23 6.79 22.60 -12.41
N ASP A 24 7.54 21.96 -11.52
CA ASP A 24 8.34 22.63 -10.51
C ASP A 24 9.73 23.05 -11.03
N GLY A 25 10.29 22.29 -11.98
CA GLY A 25 11.64 22.48 -12.49
C GLY A 25 11.74 23.18 -13.85
N GLY A 26 10.62 23.53 -14.49
CA GLY A 26 10.60 24.20 -15.79
C GLY A 26 11.38 23.44 -16.87
N VAL A 27 12.24 24.14 -17.63
CA VAL A 27 13.02 23.54 -18.73
C VAL A 27 13.98 22.45 -18.23
N ASP A 28 14.66 22.67 -17.11
CA ASP A 28 15.63 21.73 -16.56
C ASP A 28 14.95 20.51 -15.92
N GLY A 29 13.80 20.75 -15.30
CA GLY A 29 12.92 19.69 -14.81
C GLY A 29 12.36 18.82 -15.93
N ALA A 30 11.94 19.43 -17.04
CA ALA A 30 11.52 18.70 -18.23
C ALA A 30 12.65 17.86 -18.84
N ARG A 31 13.89 18.38 -18.90
CA ARG A 31 15.06 17.60 -19.35
C ARG A 31 15.31 16.41 -18.41
N SER A 32 15.22 16.63 -17.10
CA SER A 32 15.38 15.59 -16.08
C SER A 32 14.33 14.48 -16.23
N ALA A 33 13.07 14.83 -16.44
CA ALA A 33 12.00 13.88 -16.72
C ALA A 33 12.27 13.05 -17.99
N ILE A 34 12.72 13.69 -19.08
CA ILE A 34 13.08 12.99 -20.32
C ILE A 34 14.24 12.01 -20.09
N PHE A 35 15.27 12.41 -19.35
CA PHE A 35 16.39 11.52 -19.05
C PHE A 35 15.97 10.34 -18.17
N ALA A 36 15.13 10.56 -17.16
CA ALA A 36 14.59 9.47 -16.34
C ALA A 36 13.82 8.42 -17.18
N LEU A 37 13.01 8.85 -18.16
CA LEU A 37 12.30 7.94 -19.06
C LEU A 37 13.24 7.20 -20.02
N ARG A 38 14.26 7.88 -20.54
CA ARG A 38 15.28 7.25 -21.41
C ARG A 38 16.08 6.20 -20.65
N ASP A 39 16.51 6.53 -19.44
CA ASP A 39 17.20 5.61 -18.54
C ASP A 39 16.35 4.37 -18.24
N LEU A 40 15.05 4.57 -17.96
CA LEU A 40 14.13 3.45 -17.73
C LEU A 40 13.98 2.58 -18.99
N ARG A 41 13.86 3.18 -20.17
CA ARG A 41 13.82 2.46 -21.45
C ARG A 41 15.09 1.64 -21.67
N ASP A 42 16.25 2.25 -21.48
CA ASP A 42 17.54 1.60 -21.76
C ASP A 42 17.82 0.46 -20.78
N MET A 43 17.40 0.62 -19.51
CA MET A 43 17.39 -0.47 -18.53
C MET A 43 16.46 -1.62 -18.96
N LEU A 44 15.20 -1.32 -19.34
CA LEU A 44 14.23 -2.34 -19.76
C LEU A 44 14.62 -3.04 -21.07
N ALA A 45 15.34 -2.34 -21.97
CA ALA A 45 15.86 -2.90 -23.20
C ALA A 45 17.12 -3.77 -23.00
N GLY A 46 17.67 -3.82 -21.78
CA GLY A 46 18.90 -4.56 -21.48
C GLY A 46 20.18 -3.88 -21.99
N ASN A 47 20.12 -2.59 -22.34
CA ASN A 47 21.26 -1.81 -22.83
C ASN A 47 22.08 -1.19 -21.70
N SER A 48 21.64 -1.32 -20.45
CA SER A 48 22.36 -0.87 -19.26
C SER A 48 22.28 -1.91 -18.15
N SER A 49 23.38 -2.09 -17.42
CA SER A 49 23.44 -2.89 -16.19
C SER A 49 23.01 -2.11 -14.94
N ASP A 50 22.66 -0.84 -15.08
CA ASP A 50 22.25 0.00 -13.96
C ASP A 50 20.86 -0.37 -13.44
N SER A 51 20.73 -0.57 -12.14
CA SER A 51 19.43 -0.73 -11.49
C SER A 51 18.80 0.64 -11.24
N LYS A 52 17.59 0.86 -11.78
CA LYS A 52 16.80 2.06 -11.51
C LYS A 52 15.77 1.76 -10.42
N ALA A 53 15.70 2.63 -9.41
CA ALA A 53 14.73 2.50 -8.32
C ALA A 53 13.34 2.94 -8.79
N VAL A 54 12.56 1.99 -9.30
CA VAL A 54 11.16 2.22 -9.67
C VAL A 54 10.27 1.82 -8.50
N THR A 55 9.43 2.74 -8.03
CA THR A 55 8.39 2.43 -7.04
C THR A 55 7.04 2.36 -7.73
N VAL A 56 6.31 1.28 -7.51
CA VAL A 56 4.96 1.08 -8.05
C VAL A 56 3.92 1.43 -7.00
N LYS A 57 2.91 2.21 -7.39
CA LYS A 57 1.72 2.44 -6.58
C LYS A 57 0.66 1.42 -6.95
N TRP A 58 0.17 0.70 -5.94
CA TRP A 58 -0.94 -0.23 -6.09
C TRP A 58 -2.25 0.52 -5.78
N ASP A 59 -3.27 0.34 -6.61
CA ASP A 59 -4.60 0.94 -6.49
C ASP A 59 -5.45 0.12 -5.49
N GLY A 60 -5.05 0.16 -4.22
CA GLY A 60 -5.71 -0.52 -3.12
C GLY A 60 -6.81 0.32 -2.46
N ALA A 61 -7.76 -0.34 -1.79
CA ALA A 61 -8.67 0.30 -0.85
C ALA A 61 -9.36 -0.72 0.08
N PRO A 62 -9.68 -0.34 1.33
CA PRO A 62 -9.43 0.96 1.96
C PRO A 62 -8.02 1.06 2.58
N ALA A 63 -7.59 2.30 2.85
CA ALA A 63 -6.40 2.58 3.64
C ALA A 63 -6.50 2.02 5.05
N VAL A 64 -5.48 1.27 5.46
CA VAL A 64 -5.38 0.60 6.75
C VAL A 64 -4.05 0.90 7.42
N PHE A 65 -4.13 1.14 8.72
CA PHE A 65 -2.98 1.39 9.59
C PHE A 65 -2.92 0.30 10.63
N ALA A 66 -1.76 -0.28 10.88
CA ALA A 66 -1.58 -1.28 11.93
C ALA A 66 -0.29 -1.02 12.71
N GLY A 67 -0.32 -1.25 14.01
CA GLY A 67 0.83 -0.95 14.86
C GLY A 67 0.61 -1.26 16.32
N ILE A 68 1.56 -0.83 17.14
CA ILE A 68 1.45 -0.84 18.60
C ILE A 68 1.13 0.57 19.07
N ASP A 69 0.05 0.71 19.84
CA ASP A 69 -0.34 1.99 20.41
C ASP A 69 0.66 2.35 21.52
N PRO A 70 1.36 3.50 21.45
CA PRO A 70 2.33 3.89 22.45
C PRO A 70 1.71 4.20 23.83
N SER A 71 0.41 4.45 23.90
CA SER A 71 -0.29 4.79 25.15
C SER A 71 -0.51 3.59 26.06
N ASP A 72 -0.77 2.40 25.48
CA ASP A 72 -1.06 1.18 26.26
C ASP A 72 -0.35 -0.09 25.78
N GLY A 73 0.53 0.03 24.78
CA GLY A 73 1.32 -1.08 24.25
C GLY A 73 0.51 -2.14 23.51
N LYS A 74 -0.77 -1.89 23.18
CA LYS A 74 -1.62 -2.88 22.52
C LYS A 74 -1.54 -2.76 21.01
N PHE A 75 -1.66 -3.90 20.34
CA PHE A 75 -1.85 -3.96 18.90
C PHE A 75 -3.16 -3.29 18.51
N PHE A 76 -3.11 -2.44 17.47
CA PHE A 76 -4.28 -1.79 16.92
C PHE A 76 -4.31 -1.87 15.39
N VAL A 77 -5.51 -1.68 14.86
CA VAL A 77 -5.74 -1.33 13.45
C VAL A 77 -6.55 -0.05 13.39
N ALA A 78 -6.35 0.80 12.41
CA ALA A 78 -7.08 2.05 12.25
C ALA A 78 -7.35 2.40 10.79
N LYS A 79 -8.32 3.29 10.58
CA LYS A 79 -8.54 3.99 9.31
C LYS A 79 -7.69 5.27 9.25
N LYS A 80 -7.71 5.96 8.10
CA LYS A 80 -7.01 7.26 7.88
C LYS A 80 -7.22 8.31 8.97
N GLY A 81 -8.34 8.24 9.71
CA GLY A 81 -8.62 9.12 10.86
C GLY A 81 -7.70 8.97 12.08
N ILE A 82 -6.66 8.13 12.03
CA ILE A 82 -5.61 8.07 13.06
C ILE A 82 -4.79 9.37 13.18
N PHE A 83 -4.83 10.25 12.18
CA PHE A 83 -4.14 11.55 12.22
C PHE A 83 -5.04 12.70 12.70
N ASN A 84 -6.29 12.42 13.08
CA ASN A 84 -7.18 13.45 13.61
C ASN A 84 -6.74 13.88 15.02
N LYS A 85 -7.16 15.08 15.44
CA LYS A 85 -6.90 15.59 16.81
C LYS A 85 -7.24 14.57 17.90
N ASN A 86 -8.33 13.83 17.72
CA ASN A 86 -8.72 12.68 18.53
C ASN A 86 -8.59 11.40 17.68
N PRO A 87 -7.45 10.72 17.71
CA PRO A 87 -7.19 9.56 16.86
C PRO A 87 -8.06 8.38 17.27
N LYS A 88 -8.72 7.76 16.29
CA LYS A 88 -9.49 6.53 16.51
C LYS A 88 -8.66 5.32 16.10
N VAL A 89 -8.34 4.49 17.09
CA VAL A 89 -7.66 3.20 16.91
C VAL A 89 -8.55 2.08 17.41
N TYR A 90 -8.56 0.95 16.72
CA TYR A 90 -9.35 -0.23 17.07
C TYR A 90 -8.43 -1.30 17.65
N LYS A 91 -8.67 -1.66 18.92
CA LYS A 91 -7.84 -2.64 19.66
C LYS A 91 -8.54 -3.99 19.79
N SER A 92 -9.77 -4.08 19.30
CA SER A 92 -10.55 -5.31 19.23
C SER A 92 -11.48 -5.31 18.02
N VAL A 93 -11.95 -6.51 17.64
CA VAL A 93 -13.00 -6.68 16.63
C VAL A 93 -14.30 -5.96 17.03
N LYS A 94 -14.57 -5.84 18.33
CA LYS A 94 -15.73 -5.12 18.85
C LYS A 94 -15.61 -3.62 18.56
N ASP A 95 -14.43 -3.04 18.74
CA ASP A 95 -14.18 -1.61 18.47
C ASP A 95 -14.38 -1.30 16.99
N VAL A 96 -13.87 -2.18 16.10
CA VAL A 96 -14.07 -2.05 14.65
C VAL A 96 -15.57 -2.04 14.31
N ARG A 97 -16.32 -3.00 14.84
CA ARG A 97 -17.77 -3.15 14.55
C ARG A 97 -18.62 -2.06 15.19
N ALA A 98 -18.15 -1.40 16.24
CA ALA A 98 -18.85 -0.29 16.87
C ALA A 98 -18.74 1.00 16.03
N ASP A 99 -17.58 1.27 15.42
CA ASP A 99 -17.35 2.51 14.66
C ASP A 99 -17.57 2.36 13.14
N THR A 100 -17.51 1.14 12.60
CA THR A 100 -17.59 0.90 11.16
C THR A 100 -18.69 -0.11 10.80
N LYS A 101 -19.20 0.00 9.58
CA LYS A 101 -20.27 -0.85 9.03
C LYS A 101 -19.93 -1.31 7.61
N GLY A 102 -20.72 -2.24 7.07
CA GLY A 102 -20.62 -2.68 5.69
C GLY A 102 -19.31 -3.39 5.35
N ASP A 103 -18.84 -3.19 4.12
CA ASP A 103 -17.61 -3.82 3.59
C ASP A 103 -16.36 -3.39 4.37
N LEU A 104 -16.27 -2.10 4.71
CA LEU A 104 -15.17 -1.55 5.50
C LEU A 104 -14.98 -2.29 6.83
N ALA A 105 -16.07 -2.57 7.54
CA ALA A 105 -16.00 -3.30 8.81
C ALA A 105 -15.48 -4.72 8.61
N LYS A 106 -15.93 -5.43 7.55
CA LYS A 106 -15.46 -6.79 7.26
C LYS A 106 -13.96 -6.80 6.98
N LYS A 107 -13.49 -5.91 6.11
CA LYS A 107 -12.06 -5.78 5.76
C LYS A 107 -11.19 -5.42 6.96
N LEU A 108 -11.61 -4.46 7.78
CA LEU A 108 -10.87 -4.08 8.99
C LEU A 108 -10.85 -5.18 10.06
N VAL A 109 -11.91 -5.99 10.17
CA VAL A 109 -11.90 -7.15 11.07
C VAL A 109 -10.89 -8.20 10.61
N VAL A 110 -10.84 -8.49 9.31
CA VAL A 110 -9.82 -9.41 8.75
C VAL A 110 -8.42 -8.84 8.97
N ALA A 111 -8.21 -7.55 8.68
CA ALA A 111 -6.94 -6.88 8.93
C ALA A 111 -6.52 -6.99 10.40
N PHE A 112 -7.41 -6.72 11.35
CA PHE A 112 -7.11 -6.88 12.78
C PHE A 112 -6.72 -8.31 13.15
N GLN A 113 -7.46 -9.30 12.66
CA GLN A 113 -7.21 -10.70 12.99
C GLN A 113 -5.91 -11.22 12.39
N GLU A 114 -5.60 -10.85 11.14
CA GLU A 114 -4.43 -11.38 10.42
C GLU A 114 -3.17 -10.58 10.72
N PHE A 115 -3.22 -9.24 10.78
CA PHE A 115 -2.05 -8.42 11.07
C PHE A 115 -1.54 -8.57 12.50
N LYS A 116 -2.42 -8.88 13.47
CA LYS A 116 -1.99 -9.20 14.84
C LYS A 116 -1.04 -10.40 14.88
N LYS A 117 -1.14 -11.33 13.93
CA LYS A 117 -0.29 -12.54 13.85
C LYS A 117 1.10 -12.25 13.28
N LEU A 118 1.29 -11.11 12.62
CA LEU A 118 2.58 -10.72 12.05
C LEU A 118 3.63 -10.36 13.11
N GLY A 119 3.23 -10.27 14.38
CA GLY A 119 4.15 -10.01 15.48
C GLY A 119 4.73 -8.60 15.44
N ILE A 120 3.95 -7.60 15.01
CA ILE A 120 4.36 -6.19 14.99
C ILE A 120 4.73 -5.76 16.41
N LYS A 121 5.99 -5.34 16.61
CA LYS A 121 6.51 -4.95 17.94
C LYS A 121 6.69 -3.44 18.12
N LYS A 122 6.93 -2.70 17.04
CA LYS A 122 7.21 -1.26 17.06
C LYS A 122 6.74 -0.60 15.75
N GLY A 123 6.41 0.68 15.84
CA GLY A 123 6.03 1.49 14.69
C GLY A 123 4.56 1.37 14.29
N VAL A 124 4.20 2.16 13.29
CA VAL A 124 2.91 2.17 12.63
C VAL A 124 3.16 1.94 11.16
N TYR A 125 2.52 0.91 10.62
CA TYR A 125 2.58 0.54 9.21
C TYR A 125 1.32 1.05 8.53
N GLN A 126 1.48 1.61 7.34
CA GLN A 126 0.40 2.10 6.51
C GLN A 126 0.43 1.37 5.18
N GLY A 127 -0.75 0.98 4.69
CA GLY A 127 -0.94 0.46 3.34
C GLY A 127 -2.41 0.50 2.97
N ASP A 128 -2.72 0.09 1.76
CA ASP A 128 -4.09 -0.12 1.30
C ASP A 128 -4.37 -1.62 1.18
N ILE A 129 -5.59 -2.04 1.49
CA ILE A 129 -6.00 -3.43 1.29
C ILE A 129 -6.24 -3.66 -0.20
N MET A 130 -5.57 -4.66 -0.77
CA MET A 130 -5.77 -5.07 -2.17
C MET A 130 -6.96 -6.02 -2.27
N PHE A 131 -7.04 -7.00 -1.36
CA PHE A 131 -8.15 -7.93 -1.32
C PHE A 131 -8.32 -8.55 0.05
N THR A 132 -9.52 -9.01 0.34
CA THR A 132 -9.77 -10.09 1.29
C THR A 132 -10.17 -11.35 0.52
N LYS A 133 -10.12 -12.51 1.18
CA LYS A 133 -10.48 -13.81 0.57
C LYS A 133 -11.80 -13.77 -0.21
N THR A 134 -12.78 -13.02 0.28
CA THR A 134 -14.12 -12.90 -0.32
C THR A 134 -14.16 -12.01 -1.57
N ASP A 135 -13.14 -11.19 -1.78
CA ASP A 135 -13.05 -10.29 -2.94
C ASP A 135 -12.50 -10.99 -4.18
N LEU A 136 -11.86 -12.15 -4.00
CA LEU A 136 -11.27 -12.94 -5.07
C LEU A 136 -12.35 -13.60 -5.93
N LYS A 137 -12.31 -13.35 -7.23
CA LYS A 137 -13.22 -13.93 -8.23
C LYS A 137 -12.42 -14.69 -9.28
N LYS A 138 -13.04 -15.70 -9.90
CA LYS A 138 -12.48 -16.34 -11.09
C LYS A 138 -13.10 -15.71 -12.33
N ALA A 139 -12.27 -15.38 -13.32
CA ALA A 139 -12.71 -14.83 -14.60
C ALA A 139 -11.99 -15.53 -15.74
N THR A 140 -12.63 -15.61 -16.90
CA THR A 140 -11.98 -16.00 -18.15
C THR A 140 -11.84 -14.75 -19.01
N ILE A 141 -10.61 -14.38 -19.36
CA ILE A 141 -10.30 -13.21 -20.20
C ILE A 141 -9.49 -13.75 -21.37
N ASP A 142 -9.97 -13.51 -22.60
CA ASP A 142 -9.33 -13.97 -23.84
C ASP A 142 -8.97 -15.48 -23.83
N GLY A 143 -9.89 -16.31 -23.33
CA GLY A 143 -9.75 -17.77 -23.25
C GLY A 143 -8.82 -18.27 -22.13
N LYS A 144 -8.16 -17.39 -21.39
CA LYS A 144 -7.30 -17.74 -20.24
C LYS A 144 -8.02 -17.51 -18.92
N LYS A 145 -7.74 -18.35 -17.92
CA LYS A 145 -8.38 -18.27 -16.60
C LYS A 145 -7.53 -17.43 -15.63
N TYR A 146 -8.19 -16.53 -14.93
CA TYR A 146 -7.59 -15.60 -13.98
C TYR A 146 -8.28 -15.66 -12.62
N VAL A 147 -7.52 -15.33 -11.58
CA VAL A 147 -8.06 -14.79 -10.33
C VAL A 147 -8.06 -13.28 -10.43
N THR A 148 -9.18 -12.66 -10.09
CA THR A 148 -9.38 -11.22 -10.20
C THR A 148 -9.84 -10.63 -8.88
N PHE A 149 -9.46 -9.38 -8.63
CA PHE A 149 -10.00 -8.55 -7.56
C PHE A 149 -9.95 -7.08 -7.99
N HIS A 150 -10.83 -6.26 -7.40
CA HIS A 150 -11.00 -4.86 -7.78
C HIS A 150 -11.10 -4.04 -6.48
N PRO A 151 -9.96 -3.59 -5.94
CA PRO A 151 -9.92 -2.93 -4.64
C PRO A 151 -10.57 -1.55 -4.70
N ASN A 152 -10.27 -0.81 -5.78
CA ASN A 152 -10.69 0.56 -5.98
C ASN A 152 -11.15 0.83 -7.43
N THR A 153 -10.26 1.22 -8.34
CA THR A 153 -10.60 1.65 -9.71
C THR A 153 -10.16 0.65 -10.77
N ILE A 154 -9.05 -0.06 -10.56
CA ILE A 154 -8.53 -1.03 -11.53
C ILE A 154 -8.83 -2.46 -11.12
N VAL A 155 -9.11 -3.31 -12.11
CA VAL A 155 -9.22 -4.76 -11.90
C VAL A 155 -7.84 -5.37 -12.04
N TYR A 156 -7.39 -6.03 -10.98
CA TYR A 156 -6.21 -6.88 -11.02
C TYR A 156 -6.60 -8.27 -11.53
N ALA A 157 -5.80 -8.83 -12.44
CA ALA A 157 -6.01 -10.16 -12.99
C ALA A 157 -4.70 -10.95 -12.96
N ILE A 158 -4.68 -12.03 -12.20
CA ILE A 158 -3.52 -12.91 -12.03
C ILE A 158 -3.85 -14.26 -12.71
N PRO A 159 -3.02 -14.74 -13.65
CA PRO A 159 -3.22 -16.05 -14.26
C PRO A 159 -3.36 -17.14 -13.20
N ILE A 160 -4.28 -18.08 -13.39
CA ILE A 160 -4.58 -19.11 -12.37
C ILE A 160 -3.32 -19.88 -11.95
N GLU A 161 -2.42 -20.16 -12.88
CA GLU A 161 -1.15 -20.83 -12.63
C GLU A 161 -0.24 -20.09 -11.63
N ALA A 162 -0.35 -18.76 -11.55
CA ALA A 162 0.44 -17.91 -10.65
C ALA A 162 -0.32 -17.47 -9.39
N ALA A 163 -1.60 -17.82 -9.25
CA ALA A 163 -2.47 -17.26 -8.22
C ALA A 163 -2.46 -18.01 -6.87
N THR A 164 -1.63 -19.05 -6.71
CA THR A 164 -1.65 -19.95 -5.54
C THR A 164 -1.53 -19.21 -4.20
N GLU A 165 -0.60 -18.26 -4.08
CA GLU A 165 -0.38 -17.52 -2.84
C GLU A 165 -1.56 -16.61 -2.50
N ILE A 166 -2.04 -15.85 -3.48
CA ILE A 166 -3.20 -14.96 -3.37
C ILE A 166 -4.45 -15.76 -2.97
N GLN A 167 -4.67 -16.91 -3.61
CA GLN A 167 -5.79 -17.79 -3.30
C GLN A 167 -5.73 -18.36 -1.89
N ARG A 168 -4.55 -18.54 -1.30
CA ARG A 168 -4.38 -19.02 0.08
C ARG A 168 -4.53 -17.89 1.10
N ALA A 169 -4.02 -16.71 0.75
CA ALA A 169 -4.06 -15.51 1.59
C ALA A 169 -5.49 -15.14 2.01
N LYS A 170 -5.60 -14.60 3.23
CA LYS A 170 -6.87 -14.08 3.77
C LYS A 170 -7.04 -12.59 3.51
N ILE A 171 -5.92 -11.90 3.41
CA ILE A 171 -5.78 -10.48 3.11
C ILE A 171 -4.50 -10.28 2.31
N GLY A 172 -4.53 -9.35 1.38
CA GLY A 172 -3.37 -8.85 0.63
C GLY A 172 -3.47 -7.35 0.42
#